data_AF-A0A519EV00-F1
#
_entry.id   AF-A0A519EV00-F1
#
_cell.length_a   1.000
_cell.length_b   1.000
_cell.length_c   1.000
_cell.angle_alpha   90.00
_cell.angle_beta   90.00
_cell.angle_gamma   90.00
#
_symmetry.space_group_name_H-M   'P 1'
#
loop_
_entity.id
_entity.type
_entity.pdbx_description
1 polymer ?
#
loop_
_entity_poly.entity_id
_entity_poly.type
_entity_poly.pdbx_seq_one_letter_code
_entity_poly.pdbx_strand_id
1 'polypeptide(L)'
;GIVKGDLKSLKGKKIATSFGTINHLYVLGLLEKGGLTTADVTLVNTPPPEMTVALLAKGVDAFAAWDPAPVMGMKDVPGAIEVIRGGDVISYLGFNIALRPWVEKNGATIEKFLAGVSEADQWMRKNPKQAAAIGTRWIPGLKLDVAETAMQYNIQQVDRRISAHNYRALWKAQDTLQRLGVIKTVFDVNKHIEPKFILNVMQTHPALFSDLQPIPAEVAIKPGFVFKP
;
A
#
# COMPACT_ATOMS: atom_id res chain seq x y z
N GLY A 1 9.76 -9.92 23.58
CA GLY A 1 8.79 -11.03 23.56
C GLY A 1 8.26 -11.30 22.16
N ILE A 2 8.07 -10.26 21.33
CA ILE A 2 7.87 -10.44 19.89
C ILE A 2 9.22 -10.80 19.26
N VAL A 3 9.23 -11.75 18.33
CA VAL A 3 10.41 -12.29 17.65
C VAL A 3 10.31 -11.99 16.16
N LYS A 4 11.39 -11.46 15.57
CA LYS A 4 11.46 -11.15 14.13
C LYS A 4 11.18 -12.41 13.31
N GLY A 5 10.26 -12.31 12.35
CA GLY A 5 9.88 -13.41 11.46
C GLY A 5 8.96 -14.47 12.07
N ASP A 6 8.70 -14.46 13.38
CA ASP A 6 7.78 -15.41 14.03
C ASP A 6 6.46 -14.72 14.40
N LEU A 7 5.47 -14.88 13.52
CA LEU A 7 4.14 -14.29 13.69
C LEU A 7 3.36 -14.90 14.87
N LYS A 8 3.72 -16.10 15.35
CA LYS A 8 3.06 -16.69 16.54
C LYS A 8 3.39 -15.92 17.81
N SER A 9 4.54 -15.25 17.85
CA SER A 9 4.95 -14.39 18.96
C SER A 9 4.04 -13.15 19.17
N LEU A 10 3.14 -12.87 18.23
CA LEU A 10 2.12 -11.82 18.34
C LEU A 10 0.96 -12.19 19.26
N LYS A 11 0.81 -13.47 19.65
CA LYS A 11 -0.27 -13.89 20.55
C LYS A 11 -0.21 -13.13 21.88
N GLY A 12 -1.37 -12.61 22.30
CA GLY A 12 -1.57 -11.81 23.50
C GLY A 12 -1.04 -10.37 23.42
N LYS A 13 -0.59 -9.91 22.24
CA LYS A 13 -0.03 -8.55 22.06
C LYS A 13 -1.09 -7.52 21.73
N LYS A 14 -0.82 -6.28 22.12
CA LYS A 14 -1.55 -5.08 21.68
C LYS A 14 -0.91 -4.54 20.39
N ILE A 15 -1.67 -4.51 19.30
CA ILE A 15 -1.18 -4.12 17.97
C ILE A 15 -1.95 -2.89 17.50
N ALA A 16 -1.23 -1.78 17.29
CA ALA A 16 -1.80 -0.58 16.69
C ALA A 16 -1.96 -0.75 15.17
N THR A 17 -3.13 -0.43 14.65
CA THR A 17 -3.39 -0.37 13.21
C THR A 17 -4.55 0.58 12.93
N SER A 18 -4.61 1.17 11.74
CA SER A 18 -5.72 2.07 11.38
C SER A 18 -6.85 1.26 10.77
N PHE A 19 -7.99 1.17 11.47
CA PHE A 19 -9.09 0.29 11.11
C PHE A 19 -9.69 0.70 9.76
N GLY A 20 -10.04 -0.31 8.95
CA GLY A 20 -10.60 -0.11 7.61
C GLY A 20 -9.58 0.29 6.53
N THR A 21 -8.29 0.43 6.88
CA THR A 21 -7.22 0.74 5.92
C THR A 21 -6.46 -0.52 5.47
N ILE A 22 -5.54 -0.34 4.53
CA ILE A 22 -4.60 -1.39 4.12
C ILE A 22 -3.74 -1.92 5.29
N ASN A 23 -3.45 -1.11 6.31
CA ASN A 23 -2.72 -1.55 7.50
C ASN A 23 -3.54 -2.56 8.31
N HIS A 24 -4.86 -2.37 8.37
CA HIS A 24 -5.75 -3.30 9.06
C HIS A 24 -5.78 -4.63 8.31
N LEU A 25 -5.96 -4.60 6.99
CA LEU A 25 -5.90 -5.80 6.15
C LEU A 25 -4.55 -6.52 6.27
N TYR A 26 -3.44 -5.77 6.33
CA TYR A 26 -2.10 -6.33 6.52
C TYR A 26 -1.97 -7.09 7.84
N VAL A 27 -2.39 -6.49 8.97
CA VAL A 27 -2.37 -7.16 10.28
C VAL A 27 -3.22 -8.42 10.26
N LEU A 28 -4.43 -8.37 9.69
CA LEU A 28 -5.32 -9.53 9.60
C LEU A 28 -4.67 -10.67 8.78
N GLY A 29 -4.06 -10.35 7.64
CA GLY A 29 -3.35 -11.34 6.83
C GLY A 29 -2.10 -11.91 7.53
N LEU A 30 -1.38 -11.10 8.31
CA LEU A 30 -0.26 -11.58 9.13
C LEU A 30 -0.72 -12.53 10.25
N LEU A 31 -1.83 -12.21 10.93
CA LEU A 31 -2.40 -13.09 11.96
C LEU A 31 -2.78 -14.44 11.34
N GLU A 32 -3.52 -14.43 10.22
CA GLU A 32 -3.91 -15.64 9.51
C GLU A 32 -2.70 -16.48 9.08
N LYS A 33 -1.67 -15.84 8.51
CA LYS A 33 -0.41 -16.51 8.15
C LYS A 33 0.32 -17.12 9.36
N GLY A 34 0.20 -16.49 10.53
CA GLY A 34 0.72 -16.99 11.80
C GLY A 34 -0.13 -18.08 12.46
N GLY A 35 -1.31 -18.42 11.91
CA GLY A 35 -2.27 -19.30 12.54
C GLY A 35 -2.97 -18.69 13.76
N LEU A 36 -3.06 -17.36 13.80
CA LEU A 36 -3.73 -16.58 14.85
C LEU A 36 -5.02 -15.95 14.32
N THR A 37 -5.89 -15.58 15.24
CA THR A 37 -7.12 -14.83 14.96
C THR A 37 -7.10 -13.47 15.67
N THR A 38 -8.08 -12.62 15.38
CA THR A 38 -8.26 -11.36 16.13
C THR A 38 -8.60 -11.58 17.60
N ALA A 39 -9.07 -12.77 17.99
CA ALA A 39 -9.29 -13.12 19.39
C ALA A 39 -7.98 -13.43 20.14
N ASP A 40 -6.89 -13.73 19.42
CA ASP A 40 -5.58 -14.00 20.01
C ASP A 40 -4.77 -12.73 20.31
N VAL A 41 -5.24 -11.55 19.88
CA VAL A 41 -4.54 -10.26 20.04
C VAL A 41 -5.50 -9.15 20.45
N THR A 42 -4.97 -8.01 20.87
CA THR A 42 -5.77 -6.78 21.07
C THR A 42 -5.44 -5.79 19.97
N LEU A 43 -6.35 -5.54 19.04
CA LEU A 43 -6.17 -4.51 18.03
C LEU A 43 -6.58 -3.14 18.58
N VAL A 44 -5.70 -2.16 18.42
CA VAL A 44 -5.93 -0.77 18.85
C VAL A 44 -6.04 0.11 17.62
N ASN A 45 -7.18 0.78 17.45
CA ASN A 45 -7.38 1.69 16.33
C ASN A 45 -6.55 2.96 16.54
N THR A 46 -5.50 3.14 15.75
CA THR A 46 -4.56 4.25 15.89
C THR A 46 -4.19 4.78 14.51
N PRO A 47 -4.26 6.10 14.25
CA PRO A 47 -3.82 6.65 12.98
C PRO A 47 -2.27 6.63 12.89
N PRO A 48 -1.67 6.46 11.70
CA PRO A 48 -0.22 6.31 11.54
C PRO A 48 0.66 7.36 12.23
N PRO A 49 0.32 8.67 12.23
CA PRO A 49 1.12 9.69 12.92
C PRO A 49 1.29 9.46 14.43
N GLU A 50 0.37 8.73 15.06
CA GLU A 50 0.37 8.49 16.51
C GLU A 50 1.03 7.15 16.91
N MET A 51 1.26 6.25 15.95
CA MET A 51 1.70 4.88 16.24
C MET A 51 3.09 4.80 16.87
N THR A 52 4.04 5.62 16.40
CA THR A 52 5.40 5.68 16.97
C THR A 52 5.36 6.13 18.43
N VAL A 53 4.54 7.14 18.74
CA VAL A 53 4.37 7.64 20.11
C VAL A 53 3.69 6.59 20.99
N ALA A 54 2.66 5.90 20.48
CA ALA A 54 1.99 4.83 21.21
C ALA A 54 2.94 3.66 21.54
N LEU A 55 3.84 3.30 20.62
CA LEU A 55 4.86 2.29 20.86
C LEU A 55 5.90 2.76 21.88
N LEU A 56 6.40 4.00 21.75
CA LEU A 56 7.37 4.61 22.68
C LEU A 56 6.81 4.65 24.12
N ALA A 57 5.54 5.03 24.26
CA ALA A 57 4.84 5.10 25.54
C ALA A 57 4.45 3.71 26.10
N LYS A 58 4.78 2.62 25.39
CA LYS A 58 4.40 1.24 25.75
C LYS A 58 2.88 1.05 25.85
N GLY A 59 2.09 1.87 25.15
CA GLY A 59 0.64 1.71 25.04
C GLY A 59 0.24 0.53 24.13
N VAL A 60 1.11 0.20 23.19
CA VAL A 60 1.02 -0.96 22.29
C VAL A 60 2.35 -1.73 22.29
N ASP A 61 2.30 -3.02 21.95
CA ASP A 61 3.50 -3.87 21.83
C ASP A 61 4.08 -3.85 20.40
N ALA A 62 3.25 -3.56 19.41
CA ALA A 62 3.62 -3.45 17.99
C ALA A 62 2.66 -2.52 17.25
N PHE A 63 3.03 -2.09 16.05
CA PHE A 63 2.11 -1.44 15.12
C PHE A 63 2.38 -1.88 13.68
N ALA A 64 1.40 -1.66 12.80
CA ALA A 64 1.54 -1.84 11.36
C ALA A 64 1.15 -0.55 10.63
N ALA A 65 2.07 -0.04 9.80
CA ALA A 65 1.87 1.14 8.96
C ALA A 65 2.74 1.09 7.70
N TRP A 66 2.45 1.98 6.75
CA TRP A 66 3.35 2.30 5.63
C TRP A 66 4.44 3.30 6.06
N ASP A 67 5.52 3.36 5.29
CA ASP A 67 6.61 4.33 5.53
C ASP A 67 6.12 5.77 5.36
N PRO A 68 6.58 6.72 6.21
CA PRO A 68 7.78 6.62 7.05
C PRO A 68 7.54 6.11 8.49
N ALA A 69 6.32 5.72 8.88
CA ALA A 69 6.02 5.42 10.28
C ALA A 69 6.86 4.27 10.88
N PRO A 70 7.03 3.10 10.22
CA PRO A 70 7.95 2.05 10.71
C PRO A 70 9.40 2.50 10.82
N VAL A 71 9.90 3.32 9.89
CA VAL A 71 11.26 3.89 9.95
C VAL A 71 11.42 4.78 11.18
N MET A 72 10.44 5.65 11.46
CA MET A 72 10.44 6.47 12.68
C MET A 72 10.38 5.60 13.94
N GLY A 73 9.52 4.58 13.96
CA GLY A 73 9.43 3.64 15.08
C GLY A 73 10.76 2.96 15.39
N MET A 74 11.46 2.45 14.36
CA MET A 74 12.77 1.82 14.49
C MET A 74 13.85 2.77 15.01
N LYS A 75 13.75 4.06 14.69
CA LYS A 75 14.74 5.06 15.07
C LYS A 75 14.48 5.65 16.46
N ASP A 76 13.22 5.97 16.75
CA ASP A 76 12.84 6.76 17.92
C ASP A 76 12.50 5.89 19.14
N VAL A 77 12.21 4.59 18.95
CA VAL A 77 11.89 3.66 20.04
C VAL A 77 13.06 2.72 20.34
N PRO A 78 13.73 2.86 21.49
CA PRO A 78 14.83 1.98 21.87
C PRO A 78 14.42 0.50 21.89
N GLY A 79 15.17 -0.34 21.19
CA GLY A 79 14.93 -1.78 21.13
C GLY A 79 13.77 -2.20 20.23
N ALA A 80 13.15 -1.28 19.48
CA ALA A 80 12.20 -1.65 18.44
C ALA A 80 12.87 -2.49 17.35
N ILE A 81 12.11 -3.44 16.81
CA ILE A 81 12.53 -4.31 15.71
C ILE A 81 11.47 -4.32 14.61
N GLU A 82 11.93 -4.47 13.37
CA GLU A 82 11.03 -4.79 12.27
C GLU A 82 10.66 -6.27 12.39
N VAL A 83 9.40 -6.55 12.72
CA VAL A 83 8.89 -7.92 12.84
C VAL A 83 8.82 -8.60 11.48
N ILE A 84 8.19 -7.92 10.52
CA ILE A 84 8.06 -8.34 9.12
C ILE A 84 7.71 -7.13 8.24
N ARG A 85 8.29 -7.09 7.04
CA ARG A 85 7.96 -6.16 5.96
C ARG A 85 7.57 -6.96 4.72
N GLY A 86 6.41 -6.67 4.13
CA GLY A 86 5.89 -7.43 3.00
C GLY A 86 5.44 -8.84 3.41
N GLY A 87 5.93 -9.86 2.73
CA GLY A 87 5.60 -11.26 3.03
C GLY A 87 4.30 -11.76 2.39
N ASP A 88 3.85 -11.08 1.32
CA ASP A 88 2.80 -11.50 0.39
C ASP A 88 1.46 -11.89 1.05
N VAL A 89 1.13 -11.25 2.18
CA VAL A 89 -0.15 -11.48 2.88
C VAL A 89 -1.29 -10.63 2.34
N ILE A 90 -0.98 -9.50 1.71
CA ILE A 90 -1.94 -8.66 1.00
C ILE A 90 -1.32 -8.22 -0.32
N SER A 91 -2.17 -7.97 -1.31
CA SER A 91 -1.77 -7.27 -2.51
C SER A 91 -1.88 -5.76 -2.30
N TYR A 92 -0.92 -4.99 -2.81
CA TYR A 92 -0.95 -3.53 -2.72
C TYR A 92 -2.14 -2.93 -3.47
N LEU A 93 -2.78 -1.94 -2.83
CA LEU A 93 -3.94 -1.23 -3.34
C LEU A 93 -3.71 0.28 -3.28
N GLY A 94 -3.37 0.87 -4.43
CA GLY A 94 -3.34 2.32 -4.62
C GLY A 94 -4.13 2.68 -5.87
N PHE A 95 -5.18 3.48 -5.73
CA PHE A 95 -6.01 3.93 -6.85
C PHE A 95 -6.16 5.44 -6.88
N ASN A 96 -6.15 6.00 -8.09
CA ASN A 96 -6.72 7.31 -8.34
C ASN A 96 -8.23 7.12 -8.56
N ILE A 97 -9.06 7.86 -7.82
CA ILE A 97 -10.51 7.71 -7.85
C ILE A 97 -11.13 8.99 -8.40
N ALA A 98 -12.07 8.84 -9.33
CA ALA A 98 -12.89 9.93 -9.85
C ALA A 98 -14.32 9.44 -10.07
N LEU A 99 -15.27 10.38 -10.11
CA LEU A 99 -16.68 10.06 -10.37
C LEU A 99 -16.87 9.56 -11.80
N ARG A 100 -17.71 8.53 -11.99
CA ARG A 100 -17.98 7.94 -13.32
C ARG A 100 -18.36 8.98 -14.38
N PRO A 101 -19.29 9.94 -14.13
CA PRO A 101 -19.65 10.93 -15.15
C PRO A 101 -18.49 11.87 -15.52
N TRP A 102 -17.53 12.06 -14.61
CA TRP A 102 -16.33 12.84 -14.90
C TRP A 102 -15.37 12.03 -15.75
N VAL A 103 -15.13 10.76 -15.42
CA VAL A 103 -14.25 9.86 -16.18
C VAL A 103 -14.69 9.72 -17.63
N GLU A 104 -15.99 9.57 -17.87
CA GLU A 104 -16.57 9.45 -19.21
C GLU A 104 -16.32 10.68 -20.10
N LYS A 105 -16.21 11.87 -19.50
CA LYS A 105 -16.06 13.15 -20.24
C LYS A 105 -14.62 13.64 -20.33
N ASN A 106 -13.69 13.08 -19.55
CA ASN A 106 -12.36 13.67 -19.34
C ASN A 106 -11.21 12.73 -19.70
N GLY A 107 -11.41 11.80 -20.64
CA GLY A 107 -10.40 10.79 -21.00
C GLY A 107 -9.02 11.37 -21.35
N ALA A 108 -8.96 12.38 -22.21
CA ALA A 108 -7.70 13.03 -22.58
C ALA A 108 -6.99 13.69 -21.38
N THR A 109 -7.75 14.26 -20.45
CA THR A 109 -7.21 14.84 -19.20
C THR A 109 -6.65 13.74 -18.30
N ILE A 110 -7.36 12.62 -18.19
CA ILE A 110 -6.90 11.46 -17.40
C ILE A 110 -5.60 10.91 -17.96
N GLU A 111 -5.48 10.75 -19.28
CA GLU A 111 -4.26 10.24 -19.90
C GLU A 111 -3.07 11.19 -19.70
N LYS A 112 -3.28 12.51 -19.86
CA LYS A 112 -2.25 13.52 -19.55
C LYS A 112 -1.82 13.48 -18.09
N PHE A 113 -2.78 13.36 -17.17
CA PHE A 113 -2.50 13.21 -15.75
C PHE A 113 -1.69 11.94 -15.47
N LEU A 114 -2.13 10.79 -16.02
CA LEU A 114 -1.45 9.50 -15.84
C LEU A 114 -0.04 9.50 -16.42
N ALA A 115 0.18 10.15 -17.57
CA ALA A 115 1.51 10.33 -18.13
C ALA A 115 2.39 11.20 -17.21
N GLY A 116 1.90 12.36 -16.75
CA GLY A 116 2.64 13.26 -15.86
C GLY A 116 3.01 12.63 -14.51
N VAL A 117 2.09 11.87 -13.89
CA VAL A 117 2.44 11.13 -12.65
C VAL A 117 3.39 9.97 -12.93
N SER A 118 3.29 9.29 -14.08
CA SER A 118 4.23 8.23 -14.45
C SER A 118 5.65 8.77 -14.71
N GLU A 119 5.75 9.98 -15.26
CA GLU A 119 7.02 10.71 -15.39
C GLU A 119 7.62 11.06 -14.02
N ALA A 120 6.81 11.60 -13.11
CA ALA A 120 7.24 11.88 -11.74
C ALA A 120 7.69 10.60 -11.01
N ASP A 121 6.95 9.51 -11.17
CA ASP A 121 7.24 8.20 -10.62
C ASP A 121 8.60 7.66 -11.14
N GLN A 122 8.85 7.76 -12.45
CA GLN A 122 10.15 7.41 -13.04
C GLN A 122 11.28 8.31 -12.52
N TRP A 123 11.04 9.61 -12.44
CA TRP A 123 12.02 10.54 -11.91
C TRP A 123 12.37 10.22 -10.46
N MET A 124 11.38 9.86 -9.62
CA MET A 124 11.61 9.44 -8.23
C MET A 124 12.49 8.20 -8.14
N ARG A 125 12.23 7.18 -8.97
CA ARG A 125 13.06 5.95 -9.02
C ARG A 125 14.51 6.25 -9.43
N LYS A 126 14.72 7.23 -10.32
CA LYS A 126 16.06 7.68 -10.75
C LYS A 126 16.73 8.63 -9.76
N ASN A 127 15.97 9.37 -8.95
CA ASN A 127 16.47 10.43 -8.07
C ASN A 127 15.96 10.29 -6.61
N PRO A 128 16.15 9.13 -5.96
CA PRO A 128 15.49 8.83 -4.68
C PRO A 128 15.85 9.81 -3.56
N LYS A 129 17.11 10.28 -3.48
CA LYS A 129 17.51 11.27 -2.45
C LYS A 129 16.82 12.62 -2.64
N GLN A 130 16.73 13.09 -3.88
CA GLN A 130 16.04 14.35 -4.19
C GLN A 130 14.54 14.21 -3.94
N ALA A 131 13.94 13.08 -4.32
CA ALA A 131 12.54 12.77 -4.01
C ALA A 131 12.28 12.76 -2.49
N ALA A 132 13.17 12.16 -1.70
CA ALA A 132 13.09 12.18 -0.24
C ALA A 132 13.15 13.61 0.31
N ALA A 133 14.07 14.44 -0.19
CA ALA A 133 14.20 15.84 0.19
C ALA A 133 13.00 16.71 -0.21
N ILE A 134 12.29 16.38 -1.29
CA ILE A 134 11.01 17.02 -1.63
C ILE A 134 9.94 16.59 -0.63
N GLY A 135 9.90 15.31 -0.25
CA GLY A 135 8.94 14.77 0.71
C GLY A 135 8.96 15.49 2.06
N THR A 136 10.14 15.88 2.56
CA THR A 136 10.26 16.62 3.84
C THR A 136 9.58 17.99 3.83
N ARG A 137 9.37 18.61 2.66
CA ARG A 137 8.70 19.91 2.53
C ARG A 137 7.19 19.79 2.75
N TRP A 138 6.61 18.62 2.49
CA TRP A 138 5.17 18.39 2.48
C TRP A 138 4.68 17.51 3.64
N ILE A 139 5.59 16.84 4.34
CA ILE A 139 5.28 15.98 5.49
C ILE A 139 5.84 16.66 6.75
N PRO A 140 4.99 17.32 7.56
CA PRO A 140 5.43 18.01 8.77
C PRO A 140 6.20 17.08 9.71
N GLY A 141 7.37 17.52 10.17
CA GLY A 141 8.20 16.78 11.11
C GLY A 141 9.03 15.65 10.50
N LEU A 142 8.93 15.38 9.19
CA LEU A 142 9.73 14.35 8.53
C LEU A 142 11.20 14.79 8.39
N LYS A 143 12.09 14.09 9.11
CA LYS A 143 13.54 14.27 9.00
C LYS A 143 14.06 13.68 7.68
N LEU A 144 15.06 14.33 7.08
CA LEU A 144 15.60 13.92 5.78
C LEU A 144 16.13 12.48 5.77
N ASP A 145 16.83 12.06 6.81
CA ASP A 145 17.40 10.72 6.87
C ASP A 145 16.34 9.61 7.00
N VAL A 146 15.25 9.91 7.72
CA VAL A 146 14.04 9.06 7.75
C VAL A 146 13.40 9.02 6.37
N ALA A 147 13.28 10.16 5.69
CA ALA A 147 12.72 10.24 4.34
C ALA A 147 13.56 9.44 3.33
N GLU A 148 14.89 9.53 3.39
CA GLU A 148 15.80 8.80 2.52
C GLU A 148 15.69 7.29 2.74
N THR A 149 15.62 6.85 4.01
CA THR A 149 15.43 5.44 4.35
C THR A 149 14.07 4.93 3.85
N ALA A 150 12.99 5.66 4.11
CA ALA A 150 11.65 5.34 3.62
C ALA A 150 11.61 5.27 2.08
N MET A 151 12.32 6.17 1.40
CA MET A 151 12.31 6.23 -0.06
C MET A 151 12.91 4.98 -0.70
N GLN A 152 13.85 4.30 -0.04
CA GLN A 152 14.40 3.02 -0.53
C GLN A 152 13.32 1.95 -0.70
N TYR A 153 12.27 1.99 0.11
CA TYR A 153 11.13 1.08 0.01
C TYR A 153 10.05 1.63 -0.92
N ASN A 154 9.74 2.92 -0.81
CA ASN A 154 8.65 3.53 -1.59
C ASN A 154 8.89 3.42 -3.10
N ILE A 155 10.09 3.69 -3.59
CA ILE A 155 10.38 3.65 -5.04
C ILE A 155 10.19 2.26 -5.67
N GLN A 156 10.24 1.19 -4.87
CA GLN A 156 10.00 -0.18 -5.36
C GLN A 156 8.53 -0.43 -5.68
N GLN A 157 7.62 0.35 -5.08
CA GLN A 157 6.17 0.21 -5.22
C GLN A 157 5.57 1.26 -6.17
N VAL A 158 6.40 2.18 -6.66
CA VAL A 158 5.99 3.28 -7.53
C VAL A 158 5.89 2.76 -8.96
N ASP A 159 4.77 2.11 -9.26
CA ASP A 159 4.36 1.65 -10.59
C ASP A 159 2.86 1.89 -10.79
N ARG A 160 2.48 2.68 -11.81
CA ARG A 160 1.08 3.02 -12.11
C ARG A 160 0.40 2.02 -13.02
N ARG A 161 1.15 1.11 -13.63
CA ARG A 161 0.59 0.12 -14.53
C ARG A 161 -0.33 -0.79 -13.72
N ILE A 162 -1.38 -1.25 -14.38
CA ILE A 162 -2.39 -2.12 -13.78
C ILE A 162 -2.21 -3.52 -14.36
N SER A 163 -2.32 -4.53 -13.50
CA SER A 163 -2.32 -5.94 -13.83
C SER A 163 -3.56 -6.63 -13.22
N ALA A 164 -3.74 -7.91 -13.52
CA ALA A 164 -4.78 -8.73 -12.90
C ALA A 164 -4.65 -8.77 -11.36
N HIS A 165 -3.45 -8.57 -10.82
CA HIS A 165 -3.24 -8.50 -9.37
C HIS A 165 -3.96 -7.31 -8.73
N ASN A 166 -4.09 -6.16 -9.40
CA ASN A 166 -4.82 -5.02 -8.85
C ASN A 166 -6.32 -5.31 -8.71
N TYR A 167 -6.90 -6.05 -9.67
CA TYR A 167 -8.29 -6.50 -9.60
C TYR A 167 -8.48 -7.52 -8.46
N ARG A 168 -7.59 -8.51 -8.39
CA ARG A 168 -7.58 -9.51 -7.32
C ARG A 168 -7.45 -8.86 -5.95
N ALA A 169 -6.59 -7.86 -5.83
CA ALA A 169 -6.38 -7.11 -4.60
C ALA A 169 -7.68 -6.45 -4.12
N LEU A 170 -8.37 -5.72 -5.02
CA LEU A 170 -9.60 -5.01 -4.66
C LEU A 170 -10.72 -5.99 -4.32
N TRP A 171 -10.83 -7.07 -5.11
CA TRP A 171 -11.78 -8.14 -4.85
C TRP A 171 -11.56 -8.80 -3.49
N LYS A 172 -10.29 -9.11 -3.15
CA LYS A 172 -9.95 -9.74 -1.87
C LYS A 172 -10.15 -8.79 -0.68
N ALA A 173 -9.89 -7.50 -0.87
CA ALA A 173 -10.12 -6.48 0.14
C ALA A 173 -11.62 -6.37 0.48
N GLN A 174 -12.50 -6.23 -0.52
CA GLN A 174 -13.93 -6.16 -0.25
C GLN A 174 -14.49 -7.47 0.35
N ASP A 175 -14.02 -8.64 -0.10
CA ASP A 175 -14.36 -9.95 0.46
C ASP A 175 -13.99 -10.02 1.96
N THR A 176 -12.76 -9.63 2.28
CA THR A 176 -12.27 -9.63 3.66
C THR A 176 -13.05 -8.64 4.54
N LEU A 177 -13.27 -7.41 4.07
CA LEU A 177 -14.02 -6.40 4.82
C LEU A 177 -15.49 -6.79 5.00
N GLN A 178 -16.12 -7.45 4.02
CA GLN A 178 -17.49 -7.94 4.14
C GLN A 178 -17.59 -9.07 5.18
N ARG A 179 -16.69 -10.08 5.11
CA ARG A 179 -16.64 -11.19 6.07
C ARG A 179 -16.43 -10.72 7.51
N LEU A 180 -15.70 -9.63 7.69
CA LEU A 180 -15.47 -9.00 8.99
C LEU A 180 -16.61 -8.05 9.43
N GLY A 181 -17.65 -7.88 8.62
CA GLY A 181 -18.80 -7.02 8.92
C GLY A 181 -18.52 -5.51 8.81
N VAL A 182 -17.37 -5.11 8.25
CA VAL A 182 -16.99 -3.70 8.07
C VAL A 182 -17.82 -3.05 6.96
N ILE A 183 -18.09 -3.79 5.89
CA ILE A 183 -18.99 -3.37 4.80
C ILE A 183 -20.14 -4.36 4.65
N LYS A 184 -21.32 -3.85 4.25
CA LYS A 184 -22.53 -4.67 4.11
C LYS A 184 -22.58 -5.43 2.77
N THR A 185 -22.07 -4.81 1.71
CA THR A 185 -22.18 -5.30 0.34
C THR A 185 -20.86 -5.16 -0.40
N VAL A 186 -20.63 -6.06 -1.35
CA VAL A 186 -19.52 -6.01 -2.31
C VAL A 186 -20.01 -5.50 -3.67
N PHE A 187 -19.07 -5.20 -4.56
CA PHE A 187 -19.34 -4.77 -5.93
C PHE A 187 -18.50 -5.54 -6.95
N ASP A 188 -18.90 -5.46 -8.22
CA ASP A 188 -18.10 -5.98 -9.33
C ASP A 188 -16.90 -5.06 -9.60
N VAL A 189 -15.69 -5.55 -9.32
CA VAL A 189 -14.44 -4.81 -9.53
C VAL A 189 -14.22 -4.45 -11.00
N ASN A 190 -14.75 -5.23 -11.93
CA ASN A 190 -14.64 -4.95 -13.37
C ASN A 190 -15.37 -3.65 -13.76
N LYS A 191 -16.40 -3.27 -13.01
CA LYS A 191 -17.15 -2.02 -13.24
C LYS A 191 -16.48 -0.79 -12.62
N HIS A 192 -15.42 -0.98 -11.84
CA HIS A 192 -14.84 0.08 -11.01
C HIS A 192 -13.37 0.40 -11.34
N ILE A 193 -12.69 -0.45 -12.11
CA ILE A 193 -11.34 -0.18 -12.62
C ILE A 193 -11.43 0.19 -14.10
N GLU A 194 -10.80 1.32 -14.48
CA GLU A 194 -10.77 1.84 -15.85
C GLU A 194 -9.34 1.74 -16.43
N PRO A 195 -8.91 0.55 -16.89
CA PRO A 195 -7.53 0.35 -17.32
C PRO A 195 -7.22 1.01 -18.66
N LYS A 196 -8.24 1.35 -19.48
CA LYS A 196 -8.05 1.82 -20.86
C LYS A 196 -7.12 3.04 -20.96
N PHE A 197 -7.19 3.96 -20.00
CA PHE A 197 -6.38 5.17 -20.02
C PHE A 197 -4.90 4.88 -19.75
N ILE A 198 -4.58 4.09 -18.71
CA ILE A 198 -3.19 3.74 -18.44
C ILE A 198 -2.62 2.82 -19.52
N LEU A 199 -3.43 1.92 -20.09
CA LEU A 199 -3.03 1.09 -21.23
C LEU A 199 -2.67 1.95 -22.45
N ASN A 200 -3.46 3.00 -22.74
CA ASN A 200 -3.13 3.95 -23.82
C ASN A 200 -1.84 4.74 -23.52
N VAL A 201 -1.64 5.18 -22.27
CA VAL A 201 -0.40 5.86 -21.87
C VAL A 201 0.82 4.94 -22.01
N MET A 202 0.71 3.66 -21.64
CA MET A 202 1.77 2.68 -21.83
C MET A 202 2.12 2.48 -23.31
N GLN A 203 1.12 2.50 -24.19
CA GLN A 203 1.33 2.36 -25.63
C GLN A 203 1.96 3.62 -26.25
N THR A 204 1.51 4.81 -25.86
CA THR A 204 1.92 6.09 -26.46
C THR A 204 3.20 6.68 -25.85
N HIS A 205 3.50 6.34 -24.59
CA HIS A 205 4.66 6.81 -23.84
C HIS A 205 5.46 5.66 -23.20
N PRO A 206 5.91 4.65 -23.98
CA PRO A 206 6.57 3.46 -23.43
C PRO A 206 7.86 3.79 -22.64
N ALA A 207 8.53 4.90 -22.98
CA ALA A 207 9.74 5.35 -22.29
C ALA A 207 9.53 5.68 -20.80
N LEU A 208 8.31 6.00 -20.37
CA LEU A 208 7.99 6.28 -18.96
C LEU A 208 8.04 5.03 -18.06
N PHE A 209 8.02 3.84 -18.68
CA PHE A 209 7.97 2.54 -17.99
C PHE A 209 9.18 1.66 -18.28
N SER A 210 10.18 2.18 -19.00
CA SER A 210 11.33 1.40 -19.49
C SER A 210 12.30 0.95 -18.38
N ASP A 211 12.23 1.60 -17.21
CA ASP A 211 13.03 1.29 -16.02
C ASP A 211 12.34 0.28 -15.09
N LEU A 212 11.11 -0.12 -15.41
CA LEU A 212 10.34 -1.08 -14.61
C LEU A 212 10.51 -2.50 -15.15
N GLN A 213 10.42 -3.47 -14.25
CA GLN A 213 10.33 -4.87 -14.65
C GLN A 213 9.08 -5.09 -15.53
N PRO A 214 9.14 -5.99 -16.54
CA PRO A 214 7.97 -6.34 -17.31
C PRO A 214 6.86 -6.88 -16.42
N ILE A 215 5.60 -6.54 -16.73
CA ILE A 215 4.46 -7.20 -16.10
C ILE A 215 4.47 -8.67 -16.57
N PRO A 216 4.43 -9.65 -15.65
CA PRO A 216 4.39 -11.05 -16.06
C PRO A 216 3.19 -11.34 -16.97
N ALA A 217 3.40 -12.15 -18.00
CA ALA A 217 2.44 -12.33 -19.09
C ALA A 217 1.10 -12.92 -18.60
N GLU A 218 1.14 -13.74 -17.56
CA GLU A 218 -0.01 -14.38 -16.92
C GLU A 218 -0.94 -13.40 -16.18
N VAL A 219 -0.45 -12.21 -15.84
CA VAL A 219 -1.21 -11.16 -15.13
C VAL A 219 -1.31 -9.86 -15.92
N ALA A 220 -0.68 -9.79 -17.08
CA ALA A 220 -0.81 -8.65 -17.99
C ALA A 220 -2.25 -8.52 -18.49
N ILE A 221 -2.79 -7.30 -18.45
CA ILE A 221 -4.15 -6.99 -18.94
C ILE A 221 -4.08 -6.32 -20.32
N LYS A 222 -5.13 -6.51 -21.10
CA LYS A 222 -5.31 -5.91 -22.43
C LYS A 222 -6.68 -5.22 -22.50
N PRO A 223 -6.93 -4.37 -23.52
CA PRO A 223 -8.28 -3.86 -23.77
C PRO A 223 -9.31 -5.01 -23.79
N GLY A 224 -10.40 -4.86 -23.03
CA GLY A 224 -11.42 -5.90 -22.88
C GLY A 224 -11.12 -6.98 -21.83
N PHE A 225 -10.03 -6.87 -21.06
CA PHE A 225 -9.77 -7.77 -19.95
C PHE A 225 -10.93 -7.79 -18.95
N VAL A 226 -11.31 -8.98 -18.49
CA VAL A 226 -12.32 -9.20 -17.46
C VAL A 226 -11.72 -10.10 -16.38
N PHE A 227 -11.65 -9.57 -15.17
CA PHE A 227 -11.20 -10.30 -13.99
C PHE A 227 -12.21 -11.37 -13.58
N LYS A 228 -11.69 -12.57 -13.30
CA LYS A 228 -12.41 -13.69 -12.70
C LYS A 228 -11.73 -14.04 -11.36
N PRO A 229 -12.44 -13.96 -10.23
CA PRO A 229 -11.92 -14.28 -8.90
C PRO A 229 -11.27 -15.66 -8.80
#